data_AF-A0A7J6ULW1-F1
#
_entry.id   AF-A0A7J6ULW1-F1
#
_cell.length_a   1.000
_cell.length_b   1.000
_cell.length_c   1.000
_cell.angle_alpha   90.00
_cell.angle_beta   90.00
_cell.angle_gamma   90.00
#
_symmetry.space_group_name_H-M   'P 1'
#
loop_
_entity.id
_entity.type
_entity.pdbx_description
1 polymer ?
#
loop_
_entity_poly.entity_id
_entity_poly.type
_entity_poly.pdbx_seq_one_letter_code
_entity_poly.pdbx_strand_id
1 'polypeptide(L)'
;IGKGGANVKSVQDEFGVNVRIIEVSRESPTGSMVIIEGPSEPALTLARRRLEFFITKYPIESDSVQWVVGPRFSNLSALAEQTALHYARYSDTDEAGEERPCIEMCGRADEIDDAKSVIESHLLYREVFQDITAERRKIESSQHSGKDAGLG
;
A
#
# COMPACT_ATOMS: atom_id res chain seq x y z
N ILE A 1 -10.04 -15.45 4.93
CA ILE A 1 -10.27 -16.85 5.36
C ILE A 1 -8.96 -17.60 5.64
N GLY A 2 -7.96 -17.52 4.76
CA GLY A 2 -6.71 -18.28 4.87
C GLY A 2 -6.81 -19.70 4.30
N LYS A 3 -5.67 -20.28 3.92
CA LYS A 3 -5.62 -21.62 3.32
C LYS A 3 -6.25 -22.65 4.27
N GLY A 4 -7.27 -23.37 3.79
CA GLY A 4 -8.00 -24.36 4.60
C GLY A 4 -8.71 -23.79 5.84
N GLY A 5 -8.98 -22.49 5.89
CA GLY A 5 -9.63 -21.86 7.05
C GLY A 5 -8.70 -21.57 8.23
N ALA A 6 -7.39 -21.77 8.09
CA ALA A 6 -6.43 -21.64 9.19
C ALA A 6 -6.45 -20.27 9.88
N ASN A 7 -6.61 -19.17 9.12
CA ASN A 7 -6.68 -17.83 9.70
C ASN A 7 -7.97 -17.63 10.51
N VAL A 8 -9.11 -18.09 10.00
CA VAL A 8 -10.38 -18.01 10.75
C VAL A 8 -10.29 -18.82 12.04
N LYS A 9 -9.77 -20.05 11.96
CA LYS A 9 -9.58 -20.89 13.15
C LYS A 9 -8.66 -20.22 14.18
N SER A 10 -7.55 -19.64 13.75
CA SER A 10 -6.65 -18.89 14.64
C SER A 10 -7.37 -17.75 15.35
N VAL A 11 -8.20 -16.99 14.65
CA VAL A 11 -8.99 -15.89 15.25
C VAL A 11 -10.02 -16.42 16.25
N GLN A 12 -10.68 -17.54 15.94
CA GLN A 12 -11.62 -18.20 16.86
C GLN A 12 -10.93 -18.64 18.15
N ASP A 13 -9.79 -19.31 18.02
CA ASP A 13 -9.00 -19.82 19.14
C ASP A 13 -8.40 -18.68 19.99
N GLU A 14 -7.87 -17.63 19.34
CA GLU A 14 -7.18 -16.50 19.99
C GLU A 14 -8.15 -15.62 20.80
N PHE A 15 -9.33 -15.31 20.25
CA PHE A 15 -10.28 -14.39 20.89
C PHE A 15 -11.48 -15.09 21.56
N GLY A 16 -11.56 -16.42 21.48
CA GLY A 16 -12.68 -17.19 22.01
C GLY A 16 -14.01 -16.86 21.33
N VAL A 17 -13.98 -16.60 20.02
CA VAL A 17 -15.14 -16.22 19.21
C VAL A 17 -15.58 -17.35 18.28
N ASN A 18 -16.84 -17.33 17.87
CA ASN A 18 -17.35 -18.13 16.77
C ASN A 18 -17.45 -17.27 15.51
N VAL A 19 -16.98 -17.79 14.37
CA VAL A 19 -16.98 -17.06 13.09
C VAL A 19 -17.73 -17.89 12.06
N ARG A 20 -18.76 -17.30 11.45
CA ARG A 20 -19.56 -17.91 10.38
C ARG A 20 -19.47 -17.05 9.14
N ILE A 21 -19.19 -17.68 8.00
CA ILE A 21 -19.15 -16.99 6.70
C ILE A 21 -20.38 -17.42 5.93
N ILE A 22 -21.19 -16.45 5.55
CA ILE A 22 -22.39 -16.63 4.75
C ILE A 22 -22.08 -16.05 3.38
N GLU A 23 -22.09 -16.90 2.36
CA GLU A 23 -22.11 -16.43 0.98
C GLU A 23 -23.46 -15.77 0.74
N VAL A 24 -23.44 -14.45 0.64
CA VAL A 24 -24.60 -13.71 0.14
C VAL A 24 -24.52 -13.86 -1.38
N SER A 25 -25.65 -14.13 -2.04
CA SER A 25 -25.77 -14.38 -3.50
C SER A 25 -24.68 -13.69 -4.34
N ARG A 26 -24.20 -14.35 -5.41
CA ARG A 26 -23.22 -13.78 -6.35
C ARG A 26 -23.63 -12.43 -6.95
N GLU A 27 -24.90 -12.08 -6.89
CA GLU A 27 -25.47 -10.81 -7.34
C GLU A 27 -25.39 -9.70 -6.28
N SER A 28 -25.01 -10.04 -5.04
CA SER A 28 -24.81 -9.10 -3.95
C SER A 28 -23.47 -8.39 -4.12
N PRO A 29 -23.43 -7.04 -4.13
CA PRO A 29 -22.18 -6.28 -4.25
C PRO A 29 -21.24 -6.48 -3.04
N THR A 30 -21.73 -7.05 -1.94
CA THR A 30 -20.94 -7.31 -0.72
C THR A 30 -20.22 -8.66 -0.73
N GLY A 31 -20.50 -9.55 -1.69
CA GLY A 31 -19.83 -10.84 -1.90
C GLY A 31 -20.04 -11.88 -0.78
N SER A 32 -19.67 -11.59 0.46
CA SER A 32 -19.79 -12.49 1.61
C SER A 32 -20.04 -11.72 2.89
N MET A 33 -20.90 -12.25 3.75
CA MET A 33 -21.18 -11.72 5.08
C MET A 33 -20.45 -12.57 6.13
N VAL A 34 -19.71 -11.91 7.02
CA VAL A 34 -19.05 -12.57 8.15
C VAL A 34 -19.80 -12.23 9.44
N ILE A 35 -20.27 -13.25 10.14
CA ILE A 35 -20.91 -13.13 11.46
C ILE A 35 -19.89 -13.57 12.51
N ILE A 36 -19.65 -12.72 13.50
CA ILE A 36 -18.76 -12.99 14.63
C ILE A 36 -19.60 -12.94 15.91
N GLU A 37 -19.60 -14.03 16.68
CA GLU A 37 -20.29 -14.16 17.95
C GLU A 37 -19.26 -14.45 19.04
N GLY A 38 -19.42 -13.89 20.24
CA GLY A 38 -18.37 -13.96 21.22
C GLY A 38 -18.77 -13.45 22.59
N PRO A 39 -17.90 -13.65 23.59
CA PRO A 39 -18.22 -13.41 24.99
C PRO A 39 -18.26 -11.94 25.38
N SER A 40 -17.65 -11.03 24.59
CA SER A 40 -17.56 -9.61 24.93
C SER A 40 -17.28 -8.73 23.71
N GLU A 41 -17.70 -7.46 23.79
CA GLU A 41 -17.43 -6.44 22.77
C GLU A 41 -15.93 -6.25 22.44
N PRO A 42 -14.99 -6.23 23.41
CA PRO A 42 -13.56 -6.16 23.09
C PRO A 42 -13.07 -7.35 22.25
N ALA A 43 -13.50 -8.57 22.58
CA ALA A 43 -13.12 -9.76 21.80
C ALA A 43 -13.69 -9.70 20.38
N LEU A 44 -14.95 -9.28 20.23
CA LEU A 44 -15.59 -9.08 18.93
C LEU A 44 -14.86 -8.00 18.10
N THR A 45 -14.48 -6.90 18.74
CA THR A 45 -13.77 -5.79 18.08
C THR A 45 -12.40 -6.23 17.56
N LEU A 46 -11.63 -6.96 18.38
CA LEU A 46 -10.32 -7.48 17.98
C LEU A 46 -10.45 -8.53 16.87
N ALA A 47 -11.39 -9.47 17.00
CA ALA A 47 -11.64 -10.48 15.98
C ALA A 47 -12.09 -9.85 14.65
N ARG A 48 -12.98 -8.85 14.69
CA ARG A 48 -13.38 -8.08 13.51
C ARG A 48 -12.17 -7.43 12.87
N ARG A 49 -11.40 -6.64 13.62
CA ARG A 49 -10.18 -5.98 13.09
C ARG A 49 -9.25 -6.98 12.41
N ARG A 50 -9.09 -8.18 12.98
CA ARG A 50 -8.20 -9.22 12.43
C ARG A 50 -8.70 -9.87 11.13
N LEU A 51 -10.02 -9.87 10.91
CA LEU A 51 -10.68 -10.50 9.75
C LEU A 51 -11.13 -9.50 8.68
N GLU A 52 -11.21 -8.22 9.00
CA GLU A 52 -11.67 -7.16 8.10
C GLU A 52 -10.51 -6.70 7.20
N PHE A 53 -10.58 -7.11 5.94
CA PHE A 53 -9.65 -6.70 4.90
C PHE A 53 -10.34 -5.68 4.00
N PHE A 54 -9.60 -4.64 3.64
CA PHE A 54 -10.03 -3.60 2.72
C PHE A 54 -9.19 -3.68 1.47
N ILE A 55 -9.79 -3.35 0.34
CA ILE A 55 -9.09 -3.00 -0.89
C ILE A 55 -9.25 -1.50 -1.06
N THR A 56 -8.14 -0.77 -1.16
CA THR A 56 -8.15 0.68 -1.38
C THR A 56 -7.18 1.04 -2.49
N LYS A 57 -7.45 2.15 -3.18
CA LYS A 57 -6.52 2.70 -4.17
C LYS A 57 -5.99 4.05 -3.70
N TYR A 58 -4.68 4.13 -3.50
CA TYR A 58 -4.00 5.37 -3.16
C TYR A 58 -3.52 6.07 -4.45
N PRO A 59 -4.04 7.25 -4.79
CA PRO A 59 -3.63 7.96 -6.00
C PRO A 59 -2.19 8.43 -5.91
N ILE A 60 -1.46 8.35 -7.03
CA ILE A 60 -0.11 8.90 -7.15
C ILE A 60 -0.01 9.72 -8.43
N GLU A 61 0.89 10.70 -8.45
CA GLU A 61 1.13 11.49 -9.65
C GLU A 61 1.80 10.64 -10.74
N SER A 62 1.43 10.89 -12.01
CA SER A 62 1.96 10.16 -13.17
C SER A 62 3.49 10.21 -13.26
N ASP A 63 4.09 11.32 -12.85
CA ASP A 63 5.54 11.54 -12.86
C ASP A 63 6.27 10.78 -11.72
N SER A 64 5.51 10.25 -10.75
CA SER A 64 5.99 9.58 -9.55
C SER A 64 5.83 8.06 -9.65
N VAL A 65 5.10 7.56 -10.64
CA VAL A 65 4.84 6.12 -10.87
C VAL A 65 6.13 5.31 -10.84
N GLN A 66 7.13 5.68 -11.64
CA GLN A 66 8.39 4.91 -11.70
C GLN A 66 9.13 4.90 -10.35
N TRP A 67 9.05 6.00 -9.59
CA TRP A 67 9.71 6.14 -8.29
C TRP A 67 9.03 5.29 -7.21
N VAL A 68 7.69 5.29 -7.19
CA VAL A 68 6.88 4.55 -6.21
C VAL A 68 6.86 3.06 -6.55
N VAL A 69 6.69 2.70 -7.82
CA VAL A 69 6.55 1.30 -8.26
C VAL A 69 7.90 0.57 -8.28
N GLY A 70 8.96 1.27 -8.69
CA GLY A 70 10.30 0.72 -8.82
C GLY A 70 10.45 -0.29 -9.98
N PRO A 71 11.68 -0.67 -10.32
CA PRO A 71 11.95 -1.62 -11.39
C PRO A 71 11.35 -2.98 -11.06
N ARG A 72 10.62 -3.58 -12.03
CA ARG A 72 9.94 -4.87 -11.88
C ARG A 72 9.06 -4.95 -10.62
N PHE A 73 8.41 -3.85 -10.22
CA PHE A 73 7.54 -3.78 -9.04
C PHE A 73 8.25 -4.07 -7.71
N SER A 74 9.57 -3.91 -7.65
CA SER A 74 10.38 -4.20 -6.45
C SER A 74 9.97 -3.35 -5.25
N ASN A 75 9.70 -2.06 -5.44
CA ASN A 75 9.29 -1.18 -4.34
C ASN A 75 7.88 -1.56 -3.84
N LEU A 76 6.95 -1.95 -4.71
CA LEU A 76 5.63 -2.43 -4.26
C LEU A 76 5.71 -3.74 -3.49
N SER A 77 6.62 -4.64 -3.90
CA SER A 77 6.86 -5.89 -3.18
C SER A 77 7.45 -5.62 -1.79
N ALA A 78 8.43 -4.72 -1.71
CA ALA A 78 9.03 -4.31 -0.43
C ALA A 78 8.02 -3.57 0.46
N LEU A 79 7.17 -2.72 -0.11
CA LEU A 79 6.08 -2.05 0.60
C LEU A 79 5.15 -3.08 1.24
N ALA A 80 4.64 -4.04 0.46
CA ALA A 80 3.73 -5.05 0.97
C ALA A 80 4.35 -5.93 2.07
N GLU A 81 5.63 -6.28 1.94
CA GLU A 81 6.37 -7.02 2.96
C GLU A 81 6.56 -6.19 4.25
N GLN A 82 6.99 -4.93 4.11
CA GLN A 82 7.27 -4.05 5.24
C GLN A 82 6.01 -3.72 6.06
N THR A 83 4.85 -3.61 5.41
CA THR A 83 3.60 -3.22 6.07
C THR A 83 2.62 -4.38 6.23
N ALA A 84 3.09 -5.61 5.99
CA ALA A 84 2.30 -6.84 6.09
C ALA A 84 1.01 -6.88 5.25
N LEU A 85 0.90 -6.04 4.21
CA LEU A 85 -0.23 -6.08 3.29
C LEU A 85 -0.34 -7.47 2.65
N HIS A 86 -1.57 -7.85 2.34
CA HIS A 86 -1.81 -9.04 1.53
C HIS A 86 -1.22 -8.89 0.12
N TYR A 87 -1.38 -7.69 -0.46
CA TYR A 87 -0.67 -7.28 -1.66
C TYR A 87 -0.65 -5.75 -1.80
N ALA A 88 0.29 -5.26 -2.60
CA ALA A 88 0.28 -3.95 -3.20
C ALA A 88 0.55 -4.08 -4.71
N ARG A 89 -0.22 -3.40 -5.56
CA ARG A 89 -0.05 -3.44 -7.03
C ARG A 89 -0.33 -2.08 -7.66
N TYR A 90 0.25 -1.86 -8.82
CA TYR A 90 -0.08 -0.71 -9.65
C TYR A 90 -1.46 -0.90 -10.30
N SER A 91 -2.24 0.17 -10.35
CA SER A 91 -3.46 0.30 -11.15
C SER A 91 -3.41 1.61 -11.92
N ASP A 92 -3.85 1.60 -13.16
CA ASP A 92 -3.99 2.78 -14.02
C ASP A 92 -5.35 3.49 -13.84
N THR A 93 -6.20 2.99 -12.96
CA THR A 93 -7.52 3.53 -12.67
C THR A 93 -7.73 3.74 -11.19
N ASP A 94 -8.52 4.75 -10.80
CA ASP A 94 -8.90 5.00 -9.41
C ASP A 94 -10.08 4.11 -8.95
N GLU A 95 -10.66 4.42 -7.79
CA GLU A 95 -11.82 3.69 -7.25
C GLU A 95 -13.11 3.92 -8.06
N ALA A 96 -13.22 5.04 -8.78
CA ALA A 96 -14.34 5.34 -9.68
C ALA A 96 -14.15 4.71 -11.08
N GLY A 97 -12.97 4.18 -11.38
CA GLY A 97 -12.62 3.61 -12.68
C GLY A 97 -12.07 4.64 -13.67
N GLU A 98 -11.78 5.87 -13.22
CA GLU A 98 -11.20 6.92 -14.07
C GLU A 98 -9.70 6.68 -14.25
N GLU A 99 -9.16 7.02 -15.44
CA GLU A 99 -7.73 6.86 -15.77
C GLU A 99 -6.83 7.76 -14.91
N ARG A 100 -6.44 7.23 -13.74
CA ARG A 100 -5.56 7.87 -12.76
C ARG A 100 -4.66 6.81 -12.12
N PRO A 101 -3.33 6.98 -12.20
CA PRO A 101 -2.41 6.01 -11.63
C PRO A 101 -2.56 5.95 -10.10
N CYS A 102 -2.67 4.73 -9.59
CA CYS A 102 -2.89 4.43 -8.18
C CYS A 102 -2.07 3.22 -7.74
N ILE A 103 -1.80 3.13 -6.44
CA ILE A 103 -1.37 1.90 -5.78
C ILE A 103 -2.60 1.26 -5.13
N GLU A 104 -3.03 0.12 -5.66
CA GLU A 104 -4.07 -0.70 -5.05
C GLU A 104 -3.44 -1.57 -3.96
N MET A 105 -3.99 -1.48 -2.76
CA MET A 105 -3.52 -2.19 -1.58
C MET A 105 -4.64 -3.03 -1.00
N CYS A 106 -4.31 -4.24 -0.55
CA CYS A 106 -5.22 -5.10 0.19
C CYS A 106 -4.59 -5.48 1.53
N GLY A 107 -5.31 -5.22 2.62
CA GLY A 107 -4.83 -5.47 3.97
C GLY A 107 -5.85 -5.02 5.02
N ARG A 108 -5.44 -5.07 6.28
CA ARG A 108 -6.20 -4.46 7.39
C ARG A 108 -6.04 -2.95 7.38
N ALA A 109 -6.91 -2.26 8.12
CA ALA A 109 -6.91 -0.80 8.17
C ALA A 109 -5.57 -0.21 8.65
N ASP A 110 -4.97 -0.80 9.69
CA ASP A 110 -3.65 -0.42 10.20
C ASP A 110 -2.54 -0.65 9.18
N GLU A 111 -2.52 -1.81 8.52
CA GLU A 111 -1.53 -2.15 7.47
C GLU A 111 -1.61 -1.19 6.27
N ILE A 112 -2.82 -0.77 5.92
CA ILE A 112 -3.07 0.22 4.85
C ILE A 112 -2.57 1.60 5.26
N ASP A 113 -2.83 2.04 6.49
CA ASP A 113 -2.40 3.35 6.97
C ASP A 113 -0.88 3.43 7.12
N ASP A 114 -0.23 2.34 7.55
CA ASP A 114 1.22 2.19 7.53
C ASP A 114 1.77 2.30 6.10
N ALA A 115 1.13 1.62 5.14
CA ALA A 115 1.55 1.67 3.73
C ALA A 115 1.43 3.07 3.13
N LYS A 116 0.35 3.81 3.42
CA LYS A 116 0.21 5.21 3.02
C LYS A 116 1.35 6.06 3.59
N SER A 117 1.66 5.89 4.87
CA SER A 117 2.77 6.62 5.52
C SER A 117 4.13 6.34 4.87
N VAL A 118 4.38 5.09 4.47
CA VAL A 118 5.60 4.70 3.73
C VAL A 118 5.63 5.33 2.34
N ILE A 119 4.51 5.31 1.60
CA ILE A 119 4.42 5.94 0.28
C ILE A 119 4.67 7.45 0.37
N GLU A 120 4.02 8.13 1.31
CA GLU A 120 4.16 9.57 1.54
C GLU A 120 5.59 9.95 1.88
N SER A 121 6.22 9.22 2.81
CA SER A 121 7.64 9.39 3.13
C SER A 121 8.52 9.23 1.90
N HIS A 122 8.29 8.18 1.10
CA HIS A 122 9.06 7.91 -0.12
C HIS A 122 8.86 9.00 -1.20
N LEU A 123 7.67 9.59 -1.30
CA LEU A 123 7.37 10.72 -2.17
C LEU A 123 8.07 12.00 -1.69
N LEU A 124 8.09 12.29 -0.39
CA LEU A 124 8.82 13.44 0.16
C LEU A 124 10.33 13.33 -0.09
N TYR A 125 10.89 12.13 0.01
CA TYR A 125 12.31 11.89 -0.34
C TYR A 125 12.62 12.15 -1.82
N ARG A 126 11.64 11.99 -2.73
CA ARG A 126 11.81 12.26 -4.17
C ARG A 126 12.15 13.72 -4.41
N GLU A 127 11.42 14.63 -3.78
CA GLU A 127 11.60 16.09 -3.95
C GLU A 127 13.00 16.50 -3.52
N VAL A 128 13.42 16.06 -2.34
CA VAL A 128 14.77 16.30 -1.81
C VAL A 128 15.86 15.74 -2.74
N PHE A 129 15.67 14.52 -3.27
CA PHE A 129 16.65 13.92 -4.18
C PHE A 129 16.74 14.67 -5.52
N GLN A 130 15.61 15.13 -6.05
CA GLN A 130 15.56 15.93 -7.27
C GLN A 130 16.31 17.25 -7.10
N ASP A 131 16.11 17.93 -5.98
CA ASP A 131 16.80 19.19 -5.65
C ASP A 131 18.32 18.99 -5.55
N ILE A 132 18.77 17.97 -4.80
CA ILE A 132 20.19 17.65 -4.66
C ILE A 132 20.81 17.30 -6.02
N THR A 133 20.09 16.54 -6.85
CA THR A 133 20.58 16.16 -8.19
C THR A 133 20.68 17.37 -9.12
N ALA A 134 19.69 18.26 -9.08
CA ALA A 134 19.68 19.49 -9.86
C ALA A 134 20.82 20.43 -9.43
N GLU A 135 21.09 20.52 -8.13
CA GLU A 135 22.16 21.34 -7.59
C GLU A 135 23.55 20.79 -7.92
N ARG A 136 23.75 19.47 -7.83
CA ARG A 136 25.00 18.82 -8.31
C ARG A 136 25.27 19.08 -9.78
N ARG A 137 24.26 19.00 -10.64
CA ARG A 137 24.41 19.31 -12.08
C ARG A 137 24.81 20.77 -12.34
N LYS A 138 24.29 21.72 -11.54
CA LYS A 138 24.68 23.15 -11.63
C LYS A 138 26.13 23.36 -11.22
N ILE A 139 26.60 22.65 -10.20
CA ILE A 139 28.00 22.71 -9.76
C ILE A 139 28.93 22.13 -10.85
N GLU A 140 28.60 20.95 -11.39
CA GLU A 140 29.39 20.31 -12.44
C GLU A 140 29.48 21.14 -13.73
N SER A 141 28.38 21.77 -14.15
CA SER A 141 28.37 22.63 -15.35
C SER A 141 29.16 23.93 -15.14
N SER A 142 29.12 24.51 -13.94
CA SER A 142 29.89 25.71 -13.61
C SER A 142 31.41 25.46 -13.51
N GLN A 143 31.84 24.26 -13.11
CA GLN A 143 33.27 23.89 -13.08
C GLN A 143 33.83 23.54 -14.46
N HIS A 144 33.00 23.10 -15.41
CA HIS A 144 33.44 22.81 -16.78
C HIS A 144 33.64 24.09 -17.60
N SER A 145 32.79 25.11 -17.44
CA SER A 145 32.94 26.41 -18.15
C SER A 145 34.11 27.27 -17.68
N GLY A 146 34.74 26.96 -16.54
CA GLY A 146 35.90 27.69 -16.01
C GLY A 146 37.26 27.19 -16.52
N LYS A 147 37.32 26.04 -17.19
CA LYS A 147 38.59 25.43 -17.66
C LYS A 147 39.01 25.84 -19.08
N ASP A 148 38.10 26.40 -19.88
CA ASP A 148 38.40 26.83 -21.26
C ASP A 148 38.81 28.31 -21.40
N ALA A 149 38.84 29.07 -20.31
CA ALA A 149 39.18 30.50 -20.32
C ALA A 149 40.66 30.82 -20.00
N GLY A 150 41.54 29.81 -19.96
CA GLY A 150 42.88 29.95 -19.39
C GLY A 150 44.02 29.33 -20.18
N LEU A 151 44.07 29.52 -21.51
CA LEU A 151 45.29 29.31 -22.32
C LEU A 151 45.26 30.34 -23.48
N GLY A 152 45.67 31.57 -23.16
CA GLY A 152 46.04 32.62 -24.11
C GLY A 152 47.50 32.95 -23.96
#